data_AF-A0A7J4K3Z1-F1
#
_entry.id   AF-A0A7J4K3Z1-F1
#
_cell.length_a   1.000
_cell.length_b   1.000
_cell.length_c   1.000
_cell.angle_alpha   90.00
_cell.angle_beta   90.00
_cell.angle_gamma   90.00
#
_symmetry.space_group_name_H-M   'P 1'
#
loop_
_entity.id
_entity.type
_entity.pdbx_description
1 polymer ?
#
loop_
_entity_poly.entity_id
_entity_poly.type
_entity_poly.pdbx_seq_one_letter_code
_entity_poly.pdbx_strand_id
1 'polypeptide(L)'
;MSVLKHTWNFRNVSTPHHKAAMPFYKRALGAALSEMQNAQPFHSGFKVGCAVLDTFTGRLALGSNSEYGAGYGRATSRALHAEMSAVDKIRRYLNDGDKVIVAVIGDAPGPVTPCGDCRDYLHTFFPMDTEILAANVRGDVDILTLSALLPDSFMAARQNLFSDSEQLLMRAVSYSFNRGLVLEPGLREGAAILTAKEKVYFGARVDTASYHPTSALASAISAAVATGDFDITAIAVIPNTPILSGLERQRIFDIFDVLHRLDTGTIFMADPALRVILQTTSRLLLPYGFGMATIGKDGEIQALIENLRAMIK
;
A
#
# COMPACT_ATOMS: atom_id res chain seq x y z
N MET A 1 -1.40 -29.30 -23.84
CA MET A 1 -0.92 -29.50 -22.45
C MET A 1 -2.13 -29.43 -21.54
N SER A 2 -2.45 -30.52 -20.83
CA SER A 2 -3.58 -30.55 -19.92
C SER A 2 -3.37 -29.48 -18.83
N VAL A 3 -4.29 -28.51 -18.76
CA VAL A 3 -4.39 -27.63 -17.59
C VAL A 3 -4.76 -28.56 -16.43
N LEU A 4 -3.76 -28.98 -15.65
CA LEU A 4 -4.00 -29.55 -14.33
C LEU A 4 -4.99 -28.59 -13.65
N LYS A 5 -6.18 -29.08 -13.32
CA LYS A 5 -7.23 -28.27 -12.69
C LYS A 5 -6.65 -27.66 -11.42
N HIS A 6 -6.26 -26.39 -11.50
CA HIS A 6 -5.81 -25.66 -10.33
C HIS A 6 -6.98 -25.61 -9.35
N THR A 7 -6.76 -26.12 -8.15
CA THR A 7 -7.80 -26.22 -7.13
C THR A 7 -7.81 -24.95 -6.31
N TRP A 8 -8.94 -24.24 -6.33
CA TRP A 8 -9.13 -23.00 -5.60
C TRP A 8 -9.85 -23.27 -4.28
N ASN A 9 -9.18 -22.93 -3.19
CA ASN A 9 -9.64 -23.03 -1.81
C ASN A 9 -10.17 -21.66 -1.36
N PHE A 10 -11.42 -21.38 -1.70
CA PHE A 10 -12.08 -20.13 -1.32
C PHE A 10 -12.38 -20.12 0.18
N ARG A 11 -11.75 -19.18 0.87
CA ARG A 11 -12.01 -18.83 2.26
C ARG A 11 -13.16 -17.82 2.24
N ASN A 12 -14.11 -17.96 3.17
CA ASN A 12 -15.23 -17.03 3.34
C ASN A 12 -16.34 -17.04 2.24
N VAL A 13 -16.64 -18.20 1.63
CA VAL A 13 -17.83 -18.35 0.76
C VAL A 13 -19.11 -18.44 1.59
N SER A 14 -19.64 -17.29 2.01
CA SER A 14 -20.78 -17.23 2.94
C SER A 14 -22.13 -16.91 2.28
N THR A 15 -22.16 -16.36 1.06
CA THR A 15 -23.39 -15.79 0.47
C THR A 15 -23.89 -16.53 -0.78
N PRO A 16 -25.19 -16.46 -1.10
CA PRO A 16 -25.73 -16.93 -2.39
C PRO A 16 -25.07 -16.25 -3.60
N HIS A 17 -24.72 -14.97 -3.46
CA HIS A 17 -23.99 -14.20 -4.48
C HIS A 17 -22.64 -14.86 -4.81
N HIS A 18 -21.81 -15.19 -3.80
CA HIS A 18 -20.51 -15.84 -4.03
C HIS A 18 -20.65 -17.20 -4.73
N LYS A 19 -21.73 -17.95 -4.44
CA LYS A 19 -21.99 -19.24 -5.12
C LYS A 19 -22.32 -19.04 -6.60
N ALA A 20 -23.12 -18.01 -6.93
CA ALA A 20 -23.46 -17.68 -8.31
C ALA A 20 -22.27 -17.12 -9.10
N ALA A 21 -21.41 -16.33 -8.45
CA ALA A 21 -20.24 -15.70 -9.06
C ALA A 21 -19.05 -16.66 -9.27
N MET A 22 -19.10 -17.87 -8.71
CA MET A 22 -18.01 -18.86 -8.72
C MET A 22 -17.40 -19.15 -10.12
N PRO A 23 -18.17 -19.25 -11.23
CA PRO A 23 -17.59 -19.42 -12.56
C PRO A 23 -16.73 -18.21 -12.99
N PHE A 24 -17.17 -17.00 -12.67
CA PHE A 24 -16.43 -15.77 -12.97
C PHE A 24 -15.16 -15.67 -12.13
N TYR A 25 -15.24 -16.01 -10.84
CA TYR A 25 -14.07 -16.04 -9.95
C TYR A 25 -12.99 -16.99 -10.45
N LYS A 26 -13.35 -18.24 -10.76
CA LYS A 26 -12.40 -19.23 -11.27
C LYS A 26 -11.79 -18.81 -12.62
N ARG A 27 -12.58 -18.15 -13.47
CA ARG A 27 -12.09 -17.59 -14.74
C ARG A 27 -11.07 -16.49 -14.51
N ALA A 28 -11.38 -15.50 -13.67
CA ALA A 28 -10.47 -14.39 -13.35
C ALA A 28 -9.18 -14.90 -12.69
N LEU A 29 -9.28 -15.77 -11.69
CA LEU A 29 -8.14 -16.37 -10.99
C LEU A 29 -7.24 -17.20 -11.90
N GLY A 30 -7.82 -18.06 -12.75
CA GLY A 30 -7.06 -18.86 -13.71
C GLY A 30 -6.31 -17.99 -14.71
N ALA A 31 -6.92 -16.89 -15.15
CA ALA A 31 -6.28 -15.97 -16.08
C ALA A 31 -5.18 -15.13 -15.40
N ALA A 32 -5.40 -14.66 -14.18
CA ALA A 32 -4.38 -13.97 -13.38
C ALA A 32 -3.16 -14.89 -13.11
N LEU A 33 -3.41 -16.17 -12.77
CA LEU A 33 -2.34 -17.16 -12.56
C LEU A 33 -1.51 -17.39 -13.82
N SER A 34 -2.17 -17.47 -14.98
CA SER A 34 -1.48 -17.60 -16.27
C SER A 34 -0.65 -16.36 -16.59
N GLU A 35 -1.20 -15.17 -16.36
CA GLU A 35 -0.52 -13.91 -16.67
C GLU A 35 0.66 -13.63 -15.73
N MET A 36 0.61 -14.11 -14.49
CA MET A 36 1.72 -14.02 -13.52
C MET A 36 3.05 -14.56 -14.10
N GLN A 37 3.00 -15.51 -15.03
CA GLN A 37 4.21 -16.06 -15.68
C GLN A 37 4.95 -15.03 -16.54
N ASN A 38 4.26 -13.99 -17.01
CA ASN A 38 4.80 -12.92 -17.82
C ASN A 38 5.43 -11.78 -16.99
N ALA A 39 5.34 -11.87 -15.65
CA ALA A 39 5.92 -10.88 -14.75
C ALA A 39 7.45 -10.77 -14.91
N GLN A 40 7.96 -9.53 -14.80
CA GLN A 40 9.38 -9.20 -14.93
C GLN A 40 9.95 -8.51 -13.65
N PRO A 41 10.00 -9.21 -12.49
CA PRO A 41 10.51 -8.66 -11.24
C PRO A 41 12.03 -8.84 -11.11
N PHE A 42 12.83 -8.06 -11.85
CA PHE A 42 14.29 -8.24 -11.90
C PHE A 42 15.02 -8.02 -10.57
N HIS A 43 14.48 -7.19 -9.68
CA HIS A 43 15.03 -6.87 -8.37
C HIS A 43 14.37 -7.69 -7.26
N SER A 44 13.03 -7.73 -7.16
CA SER A 44 12.37 -8.42 -6.04
C SER A 44 12.29 -9.94 -6.24
N GLY A 45 12.28 -10.41 -7.50
CA GLY A 45 11.95 -11.80 -7.83
C GLY A 45 10.48 -12.17 -7.60
N PHE A 46 9.65 -11.25 -7.07
CA PHE A 46 8.28 -11.54 -6.65
C PHE A 46 7.29 -11.31 -7.81
N LYS A 47 6.68 -12.40 -8.28
CA LYS A 47 5.74 -12.38 -9.41
C LYS A 47 4.31 -12.15 -8.94
N VAL A 48 3.62 -11.24 -9.61
CA VAL A 48 2.21 -10.91 -9.39
C VAL A 48 1.47 -10.90 -10.72
N GLY A 49 0.32 -11.57 -10.74
CA GLY A 49 -0.64 -11.54 -11.84
C GLY A 49 -1.94 -10.89 -11.38
N CYS A 50 -2.61 -10.21 -12.31
CA CYS A 50 -3.90 -9.60 -12.10
C CYS A 50 -4.82 -9.86 -13.30
N ALA A 51 -6.11 -10.03 -13.02
CA ALA A 51 -7.15 -10.05 -14.03
C ALA A 51 -8.31 -9.16 -13.60
N VAL A 52 -8.77 -8.28 -14.50
CA VAL A 52 -10.00 -7.48 -14.33
C VAL A 52 -11.05 -8.02 -15.29
N LEU A 53 -12.16 -8.50 -14.74
CA LEU A 53 -13.25 -9.11 -15.46
C LEU A 53 -14.50 -8.24 -15.38
N ASP A 54 -14.92 -7.68 -16.51
CA ASP A 54 -16.24 -7.10 -16.66
C ASP A 54 -17.30 -8.22 -16.61
N THR A 55 -18.16 -8.16 -15.60
CA THR A 55 -19.16 -9.21 -15.34
C THR A 55 -20.35 -9.16 -16.30
N PHE A 56 -20.58 -8.02 -16.95
CA PHE A 56 -21.67 -7.84 -17.90
C PHE A 56 -21.27 -8.27 -19.31
N THR A 57 -20.13 -7.77 -19.82
CA THR A 57 -19.69 -8.10 -21.20
C THR A 57 -18.83 -9.36 -21.27
N GLY A 58 -18.28 -9.82 -20.14
CA GLY A 58 -17.31 -10.91 -20.08
C GLY A 58 -15.91 -10.51 -20.54
N ARG A 59 -15.68 -9.22 -20.86
CA ARG A 59 -14.36 -8.68 -21.22
C ARG A 59 -13.39 -8.90 -20.08
N LEU A 60 -12.21 -9.41 -20.43
CA LEU A 60 -11.16 -9.78 -19.48
C LEU A 60 -9.88 -9.06 -19.89
N ALA A 61 -9.30 -8.30 -18.97
CA ALA A 61 -7.97 -7.72 -19.12
C ALA A 61 -7.01 -8.33 -18.10
N LEU A 62 -5.79 -8.57 -18.56
CA LEU A 62 -4.74 -9.23 -17.78
C LEU A 62 -3.59 -8.26 -17.55
N GLY A 63 -2.96 -8.34 -16.39
CA GLY A 63 -1.77 -7.58 -16.05
C GLY A 63 -0.80 -8.40 -15.22
N SER A 64 0.48 -8.08 -15.33
CA SER A 64 1.56 -8.65 -14.54
C SER A 64 2.50 -7.51 -14.12
N ASN A 65 3.23 -7.70 -13.01
CA ASN A 65 4.16 -6.68 -12.54
C ASN A 65 5.46 -6.66 -13.38
N SER A 66 6.07 -5.50 -13.48
CA SER A 66 7.37 -5.32 -14.17
C SER A 66 8.19 -4.27 -13.44
N GLU A 67 9.46 -4.58 -13.17
CA GLU A 67 10.39 -3.68 -12.47
C GLU A 67 11.31 -2.96 -13.46
N TYR A 68 11.57 -1.68 -13.21
CA TYR A 68 12.33 -0.84 -14.14
C TYR A 68 13.23 0.18 -13.45
N GLY A 69 14.30 0.57 -14.14
CA GLY A 69 15.30 1.51 -13.67
C GLY A 69 16.56 1.52 -14.53
N ALA A 70 17.54 2.34 -14.18
CA ALA A 70 18.68 2.65 -15.05
C ALA A 70 19.47 1.41 -15.55
N GLY A 71 19.19 0.99 -16.80
CA GLY A 71 19.97 0.05 -17.61
C GLY A 71 19.17 -1.16 -18.15
N TYR A 72 19.44 -1.58 -19.40
CA TYR A 72 19.02 -2.90 -19.90
C TYR A 72 19.70 -3.98 -19.05
N GLY A 73 18.95 -4.58 -18.12
CA GLY A 73 19.46 -5.58 -17.16
C GLY A 73 19.81 -5.05 -15.76
N ARG A 74 19.53 -3.78 -15.46
CA ARG A 74 19.66 -3.21 -14.10
C ARG A 74 18.39 -2.45 -13.74
N ALA A 75 17.43 -3.12 -13.12
CA ALA A 75 16.27 -2.43 -12.55
C ALA A 75 16.67 -1.69 -11.27
N THR A 76 16.12 -0.49 -11.10
CA THR A 76 16.05 0.19 -9.79
C THR A 76 14.69 -0.13 -9.17
N SER A 77 14.48 0.25 -7.91
CA SER A 77 13.33 -0.11 -7.06
C SER A 77 11.95 0.46 -7.47
N ARG A 78 11.68 0.63 -8.78
CA ARG A 78 10.36 1.02 -9.29
C ARG A 78 9.69 -0.16 -9.97
N ALA A 79 8.37 -0.24 -9.84
CA ALA A 79 7.57 -1.28 -10.48
C ALA A 79 6.32 -0.67 -11.12
N LEU A 80 5.91 -1.21 -12.26
CA LEU A 80 4.52 -1.19 -12.69
C LEU A 80 3.84 -2.39 -12.04
N HIS A 81 2.73 -2.16 -11.35
CA HIS A 81 2.01 -3.23 -10.65
C HIS A 81 1.03 -3.95 -11.58
N ALA A 82 0.71 -5.20 -11.26
CA ALA A 82 -0.14 -6.05 -12.09
C ALA A 82 -1.55 -5.44 -12.25
N GLU A 83 -2.10 -4.88 -11.18
CA GLU A 83 -3.41 -4.23 -11.15
C GLU A 83 -3.45 -3.02 -12.08
N MET A 84 -2.44 -2.14 -12.01
CA MET A 84 -2.34 -0.97 -12.89
C MET A 84 -2.28 -1.38 -14.37
N SER A 85 -1.48 -2.41 -14.68
CA SER A 85 -1.35 -2.96 -16.04
C SER A 85 -2.66 -3.55 -16.57
N ALA A 86 -3.44 -4.23 -15.71
CA ALA A 86 -4.73 -4.79 -16.09
C ALA A 86 -5.80 -3.70 -16.30
N VAL A 87 -5.88 -2.74 -15.38
CA VAL A 87 -6.84 -1.64 -15.41
C VAL A 87 -6.63 -0.73 -16.63
N ASP A 88 -5.37 -0.39 -16.95
CA ASP A 88 -5.04 0.44 -18.12
C ASP A 88 -5.59 -0.13 -19.43
N LYS A 89 -5.62 -1.46 -19.56
CA LYS A 89 -6.12 -2.16 -20.75
C LYS A 89 -7.65 -2.14 -20.86
N ILE A 90 -8.38 -2.08 -19.74
CA ILE A 90 -9.84 -2.21 -19.73
C ILE A 90 -10.60 -0.91 -19.49
N ARG A 91 -10.03 0.06 -18.77
CA ARG A 91 -10.77 1.24 -18.27
C ARG A 91 -11.52 2.02 -19.36
N ARG A 92 -11.00 2.07 -20.59
CA ARG A 92 -11.64 2.76 -21.73
C ARG A 92 -12.92 2.09 -22.25
N TYR A 93 -13.22 0.88 -21.80
CA TYR A 93 -14.40 0.11 -22.18
C TYR A 93 -15.44 0.05 -21.06
N LEU A 94 -15.17 0.71 -19.94
CA LEU A 94 -16.03 0.72 -18.76
C LEU A 94 -16.64 2.12 -18.59
N ASN A 95 -17.82 2.16 -18.02
CA ASN A 95 -18.52 3.35 -17.56
C ASN A 95 -18.56 3.38 -16.03
N ASP A 96 -18.88 4.55 -15.47
CA ASP A 96 -19.06 4.72 -14.04
C ASP A 96 -20.12 3.76 -13.49
N GLY A 97 -19.74 2.96 -12.49
CA GLY A 97 -20.63 1.99 -11.84
C GLY A 97 -20.64 0.60 -12.46
N ASP A 98 -19.94 0.36 -13.58
CA ASP A 98 -19.79 -0.97 -14.16
C ASP A 98 -19.20 -1.94 -13.13
N LYS A 99 -19.77 -3.16 -13.09
CA LYS A 99 -19.39 -4.18 -12.11
C LYS A 99 -18.28 -5.05 -12.66
N VAL A 100 -17.12 -4.95 -12.02
CA VAL A 100 -15.95 -5.78 -12.32
C VAL A 100 -15.61 -6.69 -11.15
N ILE A 101 -14.91 -7.79 -11.46
CA ILE A 101 -14.20 -8.62 -10.50
C ILE A 101 -12.72 -8.43 -10.76
N VAL A 102 -11.94 -8.18 -9.72
CA VAL A 102 -10.48 -8.07 -9.80
C VAL A 102 -9.88 -9.27 -9.09
N ALA A 103 -9.07 -10.07 -9.80
CA ALA A 103 -8.30 -11.15 -9.20
C ALA A 103 -6.83 -10.76 -9.13
N VAL A 104 -6.21 -10.89 -7.96
CA VAL A 104 -4.78 -10.63 -7.73
C VAL A 104 -4.16 -11.90 -7.18
N ILE A 105 -3.04 -12.34 -7.76
CA ILE A 105 -2.33 -13.55 -7.36
C ILE A 105 -0.83 -13.31 -7.30
N GLY A 106 -0.17 -13.85 -6.27
CA GLY A 106 1.28 -13.88 -6.19
C GLY A 106 1.81 -15.14 -5.54
N ASP A 107 3.13 -15.31 -5.59
CA ASP A 107 3.83 -16.45 -5.01
C ASP A 107 4.20 -16.18 -3.54
N ALA A 108 3.22 -16.33 -2.64
CA ALA A 108 3.38 -16.06 -1.21
C ALA A 108 2.81 -17.17 -0.29
N PRO A 109 3.25 -17.25 0.98
CA PRO A 109 2.67 -18.09 2.02
C PRO A 109 1.18 -17.84 2.33
N GLY A 110 0.57 -16.77 1.84
CA GLY A 110 -0.85 -16.49 2.01
C GLY A 110 -1.41 -15.74 0.79
N PRO A 111 -2.75 -15.56 0.71
CA PRO A 111 -3.37 -14.74 -0.33
C PRO A 111 -2.72 -13.35 -0.43
N VAL A 112 -2.39 -12.94 -1.67
CA VAL A 112 -1.75 -11.66 -1.94
C VAL A 112 -2.83 -10.61 -2.22
N THR A 113 -2.82 -9.54 -1.43
CA THR A 113 -3.69 -8.37 -1.62
C THR A 113 -2.97 -7.26 -2.37
N PRO A 114 -3.71 -6.37 -3.08
CA PRO A 114 -3.13 -5.17 -3.66
C PRO A 114 -2.45 -4.30 -2.57
N CYS A 115 -1.30 -3.73 -2.91
CA CYS A 115 -0.62 -2.76 -2.06
C CYS A 115 -1.44 -1.46 -1.91
N GLY A 116 -1.09 -0.60 -0.96
CA GLY A 116 -1.84 0.62 -0.69
C GLY A 116 -2.07 1.49 -1.94
N ASP A 117 -1.04 1.67 -2.78
CA ASP A 117 -1.11 2.46 -4.01
C ASP A 117 -2.04 1.82 -5.07
N CYS A 118 -1.99 0.48 -5.21
CA CYS A 118 -2.91 -0.23 -6.09
C CYS A 118 -4.35 -0.10 -5.65
N ARG A 119 -4.63 -0.05 -4.34
CA ARG A 119 -6.00 0.10 -3.85
C ARG A 119 -6.59 1.45 -4.26
N ASP A 120 -5.82 2.54 -4.15
CA ASP A 120 -6.27 3.85 -4.61
C ASP A 120 -6.42 3.90 -6.13
N TYR A 121 -5.50 3.27 -6.86
CA TYR A 121 -5.61 3.14 -8.30
C TYR A 121 -6.89 2.39 -8.71
N LEU A 122 -7.22 1.30 -8.02
CA LEU A 122 -8.46 0.55 -8.24
C LEU A 122 -9.69 1.40 -7.89
N HIS A 123 -9.70 2.07 -6.74
CA HIS A 123 -10.82 2.91 -6.31
C HIS A 123 -11.05 4.12 -7.24
N THR A 124 -10.01 4.60 -7.90
CA THR A 124 -10.13 5.66 -8.91
C THR A 124 -11.05 5.25 -10.07
N PHE A 125 -11.06 3.97 -10.44
CA PHE A 125 -11.82 3.48 -11.60
C PHE A 125 -13.00 2.58 -11.22
N PHE A 126 -13.04 2.04 -10.00
CA PHE A 126 -14.01 1.03 -9.60
C PHE A 126 -14.75 1.37 -8.29
N PRO A 127 -16.04 1.01 -8.18
CA PRO A 127 -16.84 1.22 -6.97
C PRO A 127 -16.26 0.54 -5.72
N MET A 128 -16.55 1.09 -4.54
CA MET A 128 -16.07 0.53 -3.26
C MET A 128 -16.60 -0.88 -2.92
N ASP A 129 -17.69 -1.31 -3.55
CA ASP A 129 -18.22 -2.67 -3.43
C ASP A 129 -17.62 -3.67 -4.44
N THR A 130 -16.63 -3.25 -5.23
CA THR A 130 -15.91 -4.13 -6.17
C THR A 130 -15.25 -5.29 -5.44
N GLU A 131 -15.48 -6.50 -5.95
CA GLU A 131 -14.92 -7.73 -5.39
C GLU A 131 -13.46 -7.91 -5.82
N ILE A 132 -12.60 -8.09 -4.83
CA ILE A 132 -11.17 -8.36 -4.96
C ILE A 132 -10.90 -9.79 -4.50
N LEU A 133 -10.52 -10.65 -5.44
CA LEU A 133 -10.07 -12.01 -5.17
C LEU A 133 -8.57 -11.98 -4.92
N ALA A 134 -8.18 -11.92 -3.65
CA ALA A 134 -6.79 -12.06 -3.25
C ALA A 134 -6.42 -13.54 -3.21
N ALA A 135 -5.34 -13.93 -3.88
CA ALA A 135 -4.98 -15.34 -4.01
C ALA A 135 -3.47 -15.57 -3.96
N ASN A 136 -3.09 -16.84 -3.77
CA ASN A 136 -1.72 -17.30 -3.94
C ASN A 136 -1.64 -18.48 -4.92
N VAL A 137 -0.41 -18.82 -5.32
CA VAL A 137 -0.14 -19.95 -6.23
C VAL A 137 -0.47 -21.33 -5.65
N ARG A 138 -0.78 -21.43 -4.35
CA ARG A 138 -1.25 -22.68 -3.73
C ARG A 138 -2.76 -22.86 -3.83
N GLY A 139 -3.45 -21.87 -4.38
CA GLY A 139 -4.90 -21.88 -4.60
C GLY A 139 -5.70 -21.34 -3.41
N ASP A 140 -5.07 -20.81 -2.36
CA ASP A 140 -5.79 -20.11 -1.30
C ASP A 140 -6.40 -18.82 -1.86
N VAL A 141 -7.68 -18.56 -1.58
CA VAL A 141 -8.38 -17.35 -2.06
C VAL A 141 -9.18 -16.71 -0.94
N ASP A 142 -8.99 -15.42 -0.72
CA ASP A 142 -9.89 -14.57 0.06
C ASP A 142 -10.73 -13.71 -0.89
N ILE A 143 -12.05 -13.65 -0.64
CA ILE A 143 -12.97 -12.75 -1.33
C ILE A 143 -13.16 -11.52 -0.46
N LEU A 144 -12.64 -10.38 -0.91
CA LEU A 144 -12.69 -9.10 -0.22
C LEU A 144 -13.42 -8.07 -1.08
N THR A 145 -13.81 -6.94 -0.48
CA THR A 145 -14.27 -5.76 -1.23
C THR A 145 -13.21 -4.67 -1.18
N LEU A 146 -13.24 -3.72 -2.13
CA LEU A 146 -12.41 -2.52 -2.03
C LEU A 146 -12.63 -1.78 -0.71
N SER A 147 -13.87 -1.68 -0.22
CA SER A 147 -14.18 -1.09 1.09
C SER A 147 -13.55 -1.83 2.28
N ALA A 148 -13.36 -3.14 2.20
CA ALA A 148 -12.67 -3.90 3.25
C ALA A 148 -11.14 -3.64 3.22
N LEU A 149 -10.58 -3.35 2.05
CA LEU A 149 -9.17 -3.03 1.86
C LEU A 149 -8.86 -1.54 2.07
N LEU A 150 -9.87 -0.67 1.93
CA LEU A 150 -9.81 0.78 2.09
C LEU A 150 -10.90 1.23 3.08
N PRO A 151 -10.81 0.85 4.36
CA PRO A 151 -11.83 1.26 5.32
C PRO A 151 -11.79 2.76 5.55
N ASP A 152 -12.97 3.35 5.67
CA ASP A 152 -13.14 4.70 6.19
C ASP A 152 -12.60 4.74 7.63
N SER A 153 -11.37 5.22 7.78
CA SER A 153 -10.66 5.22 9.05
C SER A 153 -11.14 6.41 9.89
N PHE A 154 -12.29 6.26 10.55
CA PHE A 154 -12.75 7.22 11.56
C PHE A 154 -12.55 6.63 12.96
N MET A 155 -11.46 7.00 13.62
CA MET A 155 -11.34 6.86 15.07
C MET A 155 -11.42 8.26 15.68
N ALA A 156 -12.25 8.43 16.71
CA ALA A 156 -12.34 9.68 17.45
C ALA A 156 -10.96 10.06 18.01
N ALA A 157 -10.42 11.19 17.57
CA ALA A 157 -9.12 11.68 18.02
C ALA A 157 -9.14 12.06 19.50
N ARG A 158 -8.08 11.69 20.23
CA ARG A 158 -7.84 12.17 21.59
C ARG A 158 -7.42 13.64 21.52
N GLN A 159 -8.35 14.56 21.77
CA GLN A 159 -8.05 15.99 21.56
C GLN A 159 -7.18 16.65 22.64
N ASN A 160 -6.98 16.05 23.84
CA ASN A 160 -6.53 16.86 24.98
C ASN A 160 -5.41 16.31 25.89
N LEU A 161 -4.65 15.27 25.52
CA LEU A 161 -3.53 14.80 26.34
C LEU A 161 -2.38 14.27 25.47
N PHE A 162 -1.58 15.18 24.91
CA PHE A 162 -0.28 14.86 24.32
C PHE A 162 0.82 14.96 25.38
N SER A 163 1.70 13.96 25.40
CA SER A 163 3.01 14.06 26.05
C SER A 163 3.84 15.20 25.43
N ASP A 164 4.89 15.64 26.13
CA ASP A 164 5.78 16.70 25.63
C ASP A 164 6.42 16.33 24.27
N SER A 165 6.79 15.05 24.12
CA SER A 165 7.33 14.47 22.88
C SER A 165 6.32 14.46 21.73
N GLU A 166 5.04 14.19 22.01
CA GLU A 166 3.96 14.30 21.01
C GLU A 166 3.66 15.77 20.66
N GLN A 167 3.74 16.70 21.61
CA GLN A 167 3.60 18.13 21.31
C GLN A 167 4.75 18.61 20.39
N LEU A 168 5.97 18.15 20.63
CA LEU A 168 7.11 18.43 19.76
C LEU A 168 6.89 17.85 18.35
N LEU A 169 6.38 16.62 18.27
CA LEU A 169 5.99 15.98 17.01
C LEU A 169 4.95 16.81 16.23
N MET A 170 3.90 17.30 16.91
CA MET A 170 2.86 18.13 16.30
C MET A 170 3.37 19.49 15.81
N ARG A 171 4.31 20.12 16.55
CA ARG A 171 4.97 21.35 16.08
C ARG A 171 5.84 21.09 14.85
N ALA A 172 6.57 19.97 14.83
CA ALA A 172 7.43 19.60 13.71
C ALA A 172 6.63 19.30 12.43
N VAL A 173 5.48 18.64 12.52
CA VAL A 173 4.64 18.39 11.33
C VAL A 173 4.07 19.70 10.75
N SER A 174 3.69 20.68 11.59
CA SER A 174 3.29 22.01 11.10
C SER A 174 4.43 22.73 10.38
N TYR A 175 5.63 22.67 10.96
CA TYR A 175 6.81 23.30 10.37
C TYR A 175 7.18 22.66 9.02
N SER A 176 7.10 21.34 8.95
CA SER A 176 7.24 20.55 7.73
C SER A 176 6.24 20.98 6.63
N PHE A 177 4.95 21.06 6.96
CA PHE A 177 3.89 21.48 6.03
C PHE A 177 4.16 22.86 5.40
N ASN A 178 4.65 23.80 6.21
CA ASN A 178 4.93 25.17 5.76
C ASN A 178 6.18 25.28 4.87
N ARG A 179 7.05 24.27 4.83
CA ARG A 179 8.32 24.29 4.08
C ARG A 179 8.31 23.54 2.76
N GLY A 180 7.18 22.94 2.37
CA GLY A 180 7.06 22.25 1.09
C GLY A 180 7.33 23.16 -0.12
N LEU A 181 8.12 22.64 -1.08
CA LEU A 181 8.27 23.22 -2.42
C LEU A 181 7.22 22.55 -3.31
N VAL A 182 6.07 23.22 -3.47
CA VAL A 182 4.91 22.67 -4.18
C VAL A 182 4.58 23.48 -5.42
N LEU A 183 4.03 22.82 -6.45
CA LEU A 183 3.59 23.47 -7.68
C LEU A 183 2.33 24.33 -7.45
N GLU A 184 1.47 23.91 -6.53
CA GLU A 184 0.30 24.65 -6.09
C GLU A 184 0.09 24.51 -4.57
N PRO A 185 -0.50 25.51 -3.89
CA PRO A 185 -0.68 25.47 -2.43
C PRO A 185 -1.48 24.25 -1.92
N GLY A 186 -2.41 23.75 -2.73
CA GLY A 186 -3.27 22.60 -2.38
C GLY A 186 -2.52 21.29 -2.22
N LEU A 187 -1.32 21.16 -2.77
CA LEU A 187 -0.53 19.92 -2.71
C LEU A 187 0.31 19.80 -1.44
N ARG A 188 0.32 20.79 -0.54
CA ARG A 188 1.15 20.77 0.66
C ARG A 188 0.85 19.58 1.56
N GLU A 189 1.93 18.93 1.97
CA GLU A 189 1.91 17.86 2.96
C GLU A 189 2.94 18.17 4.03
N GLY A 190 2.64 17.78 5.27
CA GLY A 190 3.58 17.76 6.37
C GLY A 190 3.78 16.34 6.88
N ALA A 191 4.99 16.00 7.30
CA ALA A 191 5.26 14.76 8.02
C ALA A 191 6.38 14.93 9.04
N ALA A 192 6.20 14.30 10.20
CA ALA A 192 7.19 14.19 11.24
C ALA A 192 7.18 12.79 11.86
N ILE A 193 8.33 12.38 12.38
CA ILE A 193 8.64 11.05 12.92
C ILE A 193 9.16 11.24 14.33
N LEU A 194 8.58 10.52 15.29
CA LEU A 194 9.07 10.41 16.67
C LEU A 194 9.74 9.05 16.87
N THR A 195 10.87 9.06 17.56
CA THR A 195 11.63 7.85 17.89
C THR A 195 11.49 7.48 19.37
N ALA A 196 11.88 6.26 19.74
CA ALA A 196 11.89 5.81 21.14
C ALA A 196 12.83 6.62 22.04
N LYS A 197 13.80 7.33 21.47
CA LYS A 197 14.72 8.24 22.18
C LYS A 197 14.22 9.69 22.18
N GLU A 198 12.94 9.91 21.91
CA GLU A 198 12.27 11.22 21.89
C GLU A 198 12.84 12.22 20.87
N LYS A 199 13.65 11.75 19.92
CA LYS A 199 14.10 12.57 18.79
C LYS A 199 12.99 12.69 17.76
N VAL A 200 12.86 13.89 17.19
CA VAL A 200 11.89 14.21 16.14
C VAL A 200 12.62 14.53 14.84
N TYR A 201 12.21 13.85 13.78
CA TYR A 201 12.64 14.10 12.40
C TYR A 201 11.45 14.60 11.59
N PHE A 202 11.68 15.46 10.62
CA PHE A 202 10.62 15.93 9.75
C PHE A 202 11.16 16.13 8.34
N GLY A 203 10.28 15.98 7.36
CA GLY A 203 10.61 16.12 5.94
C GLY A 203 9.75 17.18 5.29
N ALA A 204 9.97 17.49 4.02
CA ALA A 204 9.12 18.41 3.28
C ALA A 204 8.73 17.80 1.94
N ARG A 205 7.53 18.11 1.47
CA ARG A 205 7.14 17.75 0.10
C ARG A 205 7.93 18.57 -0.90
N VAL A 206 8.44 17.91 -1.93
CA VAL A 206 9.14 18.56 -3.06
C VAL A 206 8.53 18.04 -4.34
N ASP A 207 7.78 18.91 -5.03
CA ASP A 207 7.18 18.59 -6.32
C ASP A 207 8.19 18.68 -7.47
N THR A 208 7.89 17.93 -8.52
CA THR A 208 8.64 17.93 -9.77
C THR A 208 7.68 18.05 -10.95
N ALA A 209 8.12 18.66 -12.04
CA ALA A 209 7.31 18.81 -13.25
C ALA A 209 6.95 17.46 -13.91
N SER A 210 7.65 16.37 -13.57
CA SER A 210 7.36 15.01 -14.03
C SER A 210 6.34 14.28 -13.17
N TYR A 211 5.69 14.95 -12.21
CA TYR A 211 4.69 14.37 -11.31
C TYR A 211 5.21 13.16 -10.51
N HIS A 212 6.49 13.21 -10.15
CA HIS A 212 7.12 12.26 -9.22
C HIS A 212 7.63 13.04 -8.01
N PRO A 213 6.73 13.50 -7.12
CA PRO A 213 7.11 14.28 -5.96
C PRO A 213 7.83 13.41 -4.93
N THR A 214 8.71 14.04 -4.17
CA THR A 214 9.13 13.48 -2.88
C THR A 214 8.08 13.88 -1.86
N SER A 215 7.36 12.92 -1.28
CA SER A 215 6.36 13.24 -0.24
C SER A 215 7.05 13.63 1.06
N ALA A 216 6.37 14.42 1.89
CA ALA A 216 6.90 14.85 3.18
C ALA A 216 7.24 13.64 4.08
N LEU A 217 6.39 12.60 4.05
CA LEU A 217 6.59 11.36 4.81
C LEU A 217 7.88 10.63 4.42
N ALA A 218 8.11 10.43 3.12
CA ALA A 218 9.34 9.75 2.65
C ALA A 218 10.59 10.54 3.01
N SER A 219 10.52 11.87 2.92
CA SER A 219 11.60 12.76 3.35
C SER A 219 11.88 12.63 4.85
N ALA A 220 10.84 12.60 5.69
CA ALA A 220 10.97 12.49 7.15
C ALA A 220 11.57 11.13 7.59
N ILE A 221 11.10 10.04 6.98
CA ILE A 221 11.65 8.68 7.20
C ILE A 221 13.13 8.66 6.80
N SER A 222 13.46 9.21 5.64
CA SER A 222 14.85 9.26 5.14
C SER A 222 15.76 10.04 6.09
N ALA A 223 15.28 11.15 6.67
CA ALA A 223 16.04 11.93 7.65
C ALA A 223 16.34 11.14 8.93
N ALA A 224 15.36 10.38 9.46
CA ALA A 224 15.56 9.51 10.62
C ALA A 224 16.56 8.37 10.30
N VAL A 225 16.37 7.70 9.17
CA VAL A 225 17.23 6.58 8.74
C VAL A 225 18.66 7.04 8.46
N ALA A 226 18.85 8.17 7.78
CA ALA A 226 20.17 8.70 7.44
C ALA A 226 21.02 9.06 8.66
N THR A 227 20.39 9.31 9.80
CA THR A 227 21.06 9.59 11.08
C THR A 227 21.17 8.36 11.98
N GLY A 228 20.70 7.20 11.52
CA GLY A 228 20.79 5.95 12.27
C GLY A 228 19.67 5.67 13.25
N ASP A 229 18.63 6.50 13.27
CA ASP A 229 17.52 6.33 14.21
C ASP A 229 16.39 5.52 13.56
N PHE A 230 16.48 4.20 13.74
CA PHE A 230 15.50 3.24 13.22
C PHE A 230 14.33 2.96 14.17
N ASP A 231 14.39 3.38 15.44
CA ASP A 231 13.39 3.05 16.47
C ASP A 231 12.14 3.96 16.44
N ILE A 232 11.48 4.05 15.29
CA ILE A 232 10.30 4.90 15.09
C ILE A 232 9.12 4.40 15.94
N THR A 233 8.54 5.28 16.76
CA THR A 233 7.40 5.00 17.66
C THR A 233 6.11 5.67 17.19
N ALA A 234 6.20 6.85 16.59
CA ALA A 234 5.03 7.56 16.08
C ALA A 234 5.32 8.37 14.82
N ILE A 235 4.28 8.60 14.03
CA ILE A 235 4.31 9.38 12.79
C ILE A 235 3.16 10.39 12.86
N ALA A 236 3.45 11.66 12.60
CA ALA A 236 2.43 12.68 12.40
C ALA A 236 2.44 13.17 10.95
N VAL A 237 1.26 13.31 10.36
CA VAL A 237 1.07 13.76 8.97
C VAL A 237 -0.02 14.81 8.87
N ILE A 238 0.20 15.81 8.01
CA ILE A 238 -0.82 16.73 7.52
C ILE A 238 -0.96 16.44 6.02
N PRO A 239 -1.98 15.70 5.58
CA PRO A 239 -2.16 15.37 4.18
C PRO A 239 -2.71 16.55 3.36
N ASN A 240 -2.57 16.47 2.04
CA ASN A 240 -3.23 17.36 1.08
C ASN A 240 -4.65 16.89 0.69
N THR A 241 -5.07 15.72 1.18
CA THR A 241 -6.37 15.10 0.92
C THR A 241 -7.10 14.74 2.22
N PRO A 242 -8.43 14.51 2.20
CA PRO A 242 -9.19 14.12 3.40
C PRO A 242 -8.77 12.78 4.03
N ILE A 243 -8.11 11.92 3.27
CA ILE A 243 -7.53 10.64 3.71
C ILE A 243 -6.09 10.53 3.24
N LEU A 244 -5.28 9.70 3.89
CA LEU A 244 -3.91 9.44 3.44
C LEU A 244 -3.87 8.66 2.13
N SER A 245 -2.94 9.03 1.25
CA SER A 245 -2.74 8.29 0.00
C SER A 245 -2.31 6.85 0.28
N GLY A 246 -2.62 5.96 -0.66
CA GLY A 246 -2.28 4.55 -0.62
C GLY A 246 -0.78 4.33 -0.51
N LEU A 247 0.01 5.15 -1.19
CA LEU A 247 1.47 5.13 -1.10
C LEU A 247 1.97 5.54 0.29
N GLU A 248 1.38 6.55 0.93
CA GLU A 248 1.73 6.92 2.30
C GLU A 248 1.35 5.84 3.30
N ARG A 249 0.15 5.27 3.17
CA ARG A 249 -0.30 4.14 4.00
C ARG A 249 0.64 2.94 3.84
N GLN A 250 1.07 2.64 2.62
CA GLN A 250 2.05 1.59 2.34
C GLN A 250 3.40 1.88 3.01
N ARG A 251 3.93 3.10 2.90
CA ARG A 251 5.19 3.49 3.55
C ARG A 251 5.12 3.38 5.07
N ILE A 252 4.02 3.83 5.67
CA ILE A 252 3.78 3.67 7.11
C ILE A 252 3.76 2.18 7.49
N PHE A 253 3.07 1.36 6.69
CA PHE A 253 3.00 -0.08 6.88
C PHE A 253 4.38 -0.73 6.81
N ASP A 254 5.15 -0.51 5.75
CA ASP A 254 6.46 -1.13 5.58
C ASP A 254 7.41 -0.80 6.75
N ILE A 255 7.41 0.46 7.20
CA ILE A 255 8.24 0.87 8.34
C ILE A 255 7.81 0.17 9.63
N PHE A 256 6.52 0.15 9.94
CA PHE A 256 6.06 -0.47 11.18
C PHE A 256 6.03 -2.01 11.12
N ASP A 257 5.92 -2.62 9.94
CA ASP A 257 6.06 -4.07 9.73
C ASP A 257 7.48 -4.51 10.09
N VAL A 258 8.46 -3.83 9.50
CA VAL A 258 9.88 -4.07 9.75
C VAL A 258 10.28 -3.80 11.21
N LEU A 259 9.61 -2.87 11.88
CA LEU A 259 9.86 -2.60 13.30
C LEU A 259 9.02 -3.48 14.25
N HIS A 260 8.20 -4.39 13.72
CA HIS A 260 7.25 -5.21 14.48
C HIS A 260 6.33 -4.36 15.40
N ARG A 261 5.89 -3.22 14.87
CA ARG A 261 5.07 -2.20 15.55
C ARG A 261 3.77 -1.88 14.81
N LEU A 262 3.27 -2.80 13.97
CA LEU A 262 2.03 -2.58 13.23
C LEU A 262 0.82 -2.22 14.11
N ASP A 263 0.79 -2.77 15.33
CA ASP A 263 -0.31 -2.60 16.29
C ASP A 263 0.03 -1.64 17.44
N THR A 264 1.28 -1.15 17.53
CA THR A 264 1.77 -0.31 18.63
C THR A 264 2.35 1.03 18.19
N GLY A 265 2.72 1.16 16.92
CA GLY A 265 3.14 2.42 16.31
C GLY A 265 1.95 3.35 16.13
N THR A 266 2.07 4.56 16.65
CA THR A 266 0.97 5.54 16.61
C THR A 266 1.08 6.43 15.38
N ILE A 267 -0.03 6.56 14.65
CA ILE A 267 -0.14 7.53 13.54
C ILE A 267 -1.12 8.62 13.93
N PHE A 268 -0.69 9.87 13.78
CA PHE A 268 -1.50 11.06 13.91
C PHE A 268 -1.71 11.69 12.54
N MET A 269 -2.96 11.86 12.14
CA MET A 269 -3.32 12.71 11.01
C MET A 269 -3.96 13.98 11.55
N ALA A 270 -3.44 15.13 11.15
CA ALA A 270 -3.93 16.43 11.59
C ALA A 270 -4.25 17.34 10.40
N ASP A 271 -5.09 18.34 10.65
CA ASP A 271 -5.28 19.44 9.71
C ASP A 271 -4.18 20.51 9.86
N PRO A 272 -4.10 21.49 8.94
CA PRO A 272 -3.14 22.59 9.05
C PRO A 272 -3.27 23.46 10.32
N ALA A 273 -4.42 23.42 11.00
CA ALA A 273 -4.66 24.06 12.29
C ALA A 273 -4.23 23.20 13.49
N LEU A 274 -3.54 22.08 13.24
CA LEU A 274 -3.07 21.09 14.22
C LEU A 274 -4.19 20.39 15.01
N ARG A 275 -5.41 20.39 14.49
CA ARG A 275 -6.47 19.53 15.03
C ARG A 275 -6.23 18.12 14.54
N VAL A 276 -6.03 17.17 15.45
CA VAL A 276 -5.93 15.75 15.08
C VAL A 276 -7.29 15.28 14.59
N ILE A 277 -7.32 14.84 13.33
CA ILE A 277 -8.49 14.30 12.65
C ILE A 277 -8.59 12.80 12.91
N LEU A 278 -7.45 12.11 12.96
CA LEU A 278 -7.37 10.67 13.15
C LEU A 278 -6.14 10.30 13.99
N GLN A 279 -6.34 9.40 14.95
CA GLN A 279 -5.28 8.69 15.64
C GLN A 279 -5.50 7.20 15.46
N THR A 280 -4.51 6.48 14.93
CA THR A 280 -4.67 5.06 14.56
C THR A 280 -3.33 4.30 14.62
N THR A 281 -3.38 3.00 14.34
CA THR A 281 -2.21 2.14 14.15
C THR A 281 -2.04 1.79 12.68
N SER A 282 -0.87 1.28 12.31
CA SER A 282 -0.60 0.90 10.92
C SER A 282 -1.50 -0.25 10.44
N ARG A 283 -1.79 -1.22 11.32
CA ARG A 283 -2.71 -2.33 11.05
C ARG A 283 -4.09 -1.86 10.64
N LEU A 284 -4.61 -0.87 11.34
CA LEU A 284 -5.95 -0.31 11.09
C LEU A 284 -5.94 0.61 9.87
N LEU A 285 -4.85 1.34 9.65
CA LEU A 285 -4.69 2.25 8.52
C LEU A 285 -4.56 1.52 7.17
N LEU A 286 -3.90 0.36 7.15
CA LEU A 286 -3.77 -0.50 5.97
C LEU A 286 -4.03 -1.96 6.38
N PRO A 287 -5.32 -2.37 6.50
CA PRO A 287 -5.65 -3.75 6.81
C PRO A 287 -5.20 -4.67 5.69
N TYR A 288 -4.78 -5.89 6.02
CA TYR A 288 -4.21 -6.83 5.05
C TYR A 288 -3.06 -6.20 4.24
N GLY A 289 -2.14 -5.48 4.89
CA GLY A 289 -1.04 -4.81 4.18
C GLY A 289 -0.16 -5.79 3.41
N PHE A 290 0.25 -5.38 2.21
CA PHE A 290 1.29 -6.05 1.44
C PHE A 290 2.64 -5.62 2.02
N GLY A 291 3.43 -6.51 2.62
CA GLY A 291 4.62 -6.13 3.39
C GLY A 291 5.87 -6.94 3.07
N MET A 292 6.92 -6.73 3.87
CA MET A 292 8.19 -7.43 3.70
C MET A 292 8.05 -8.94 3.95
N ALA A 293 7.18 -9.33 4.88
CA ALA A 293 6.83 -10.73 5.10
C ALA A 293 6.12 -11.34 3.87
N THR A 294 5.32 -10.57 3.13
CA THR A 294 4.62 -11.05 1.92
C THR A 294 5.60 -11.46 0.83
N ILE A 295 6.70 -10.71 0.69
CA ILE A 295 7.76 -10.98 -0.30
C ILE A 295 8.93 -11.82 0.26
N GLY A 296 8.83 -12.31 1.50
CA GLY A 296 9.83 -13.17 2.13
C GLY A 296 11.16 -12.47 2.46
N LYS A 297 11.13 -11.16 2.74
CA LYS A 297 12.31 -10.32 3.02
C LYS A 297 12.41 -9.82 4.47
N ASP A 298 11.47 -10.18 5.32
CA ASP A 298 11.41 -9.79 6.73
C ASP A 298 12.68 -10.16 7.50
N GLY A 299 13.16 -11.40 7.39
CA GLY A 299 14.37 -11.86 8.09
C GLY A 299 15.66 -11.17 7.62
N GLU A 300 15.79 -10.93 6.31
CA GLU A 300 16.95 -10.21 5.73
C GLU A 300 17.02 -8.76 6.23
N ILE A 301 15.87 -8.09 6.30
CA ILE A 301 15.80 -6.69 6.72
C ILE A 301 16.04 -6.56 8.24
N GLN A 302 15.56 -7.50 9.05
CA GLN A 302 15.85 -7.50 10.48
C GLN A 302 17.36 -7.56 10.75
N ALA A 303 18.04 -8.52 10.12
CA ALA A 303 19.49 -8.65 10.24
C ALA A 303 20.22 -7.38 9.77
N LEU A 304 19.74 -6.72 8.71
CA LEU A 304 20.30 -5.46 8.24
C LEU A 304 20.16 -4.35 9.29
N ILE A 305 18.99 -4.19 9.91
CA ILE A 305 18.76 -3.17 10.94
C ILE A 305 19.64 -3.41 12.16
N GLU A 306 19.77 -4.65 12.62
CA GLU A 306 20.66 -5.01 13.73
C GLU A 306 22.11 -4.64 13.43
N ASN A 307 22.59 -4.94 12.22
CA ASN A 307 23.93 -4.58 11.77
C ASN A 307 24.13 -3.05 11.70
N LEU A 308 23.18 -2.32 11.13
CA LEU A 308 23.26 -0.86 11.04
C LEU A 308 23.27 -0.20 12.43
N ARG A 309 22.49 -0.73 13.38
CA ARG A 309 22.52 -0.27 14.78
C ARG A 309 23.86 -0.50 15.45
N ALA A 310 24.55 -1.59 15.11
CA ALA A 310 25.88 -1.89 15.64
C ALA A 310 26.96 -0.94 15.10
N MET A 311 26.85 -0.50 13.83
CA MET A 311 27.83 0.41 13.20
C MET A 311 27.81 1.85 13.72
N ILE A 312 26.70 2.26 14.35
CA ILE A 312 26.47 3.65 14.79
C ILE A 312 26.82 3.84 16.28
N LYS A 313 27.06 2.74 17.01
CA LYS A 313 27.58 2.74 18.38
C LYS A 313 29.09 2.95 18.39
#